data_AF-A0AA86JB71-F1
#
_entry.id   AF-A0AA86JB71-F1
#
_cell.length_a   1.000
_cell.length_b   1.000
_cell.length_c   1.000
_cell.angle_alpha   90.00
_cell.angle_beta   90.00
_cell.angle_gamma   90.00
#
_symmetry.space_group_name_H-M   'P 1'
#
loop_
_entity.id
_entity.type
_entity.pdbx_description
1 polymer ?
#
loop_
_entity_poly.entity_id
_entity_poly.type
_entity_poly.pdbx_seq_one_letter_code
_entity_poly.pdbx_strand_id
1 'polypeptide(L)'
;MRDFARKGPHLDFFQGRCTFCYLCAGACPKGILTLPNEGERMVIGRARLIRDRCLVREGCSVCIERCPEGALTLIFGRTIRVSKRKCTGCGGCRHVCPAKPNAMSIEPLNG
;
A
#
# COMPACT_ATOMS: atom_id res chain seq x y z
N MET A 1 -8.52 19.85 13.44
CA MET A 1 -7.23 19.72 14.15
C MET A 1 -6.22 19.22 13.14
N ARG A 2 -5.36 20.11 12.64
CA ARG A 2 -4.32 19.79 11.65
C ARG A 2 -3.13 19.25 12.45
N ASP A 3 -3.04 17.93 12.52
CA ASP A 3 -1.94 17.22 13.16
C ASP A 3 -0.60 17.68 12.56
N PHE A 4 0.39 17.82 13.43
CA PHE A 4 1.80 18.09 13.14
C PHE A 4 2.19 17.63 11.74
N ALA A 5 2.38 18.63 10.85
CA ALA A 5 2.93 18.44 9.52
C ALA A 5 4.20 17.58 9.64
N ARG A 6 4.14 16.36 9.10
CA ARG A 6 5.26 15.41 9.06
C ARG A 6 6.46 16.13 8.43
N LYS A 7 7.41 16.57 9.25
CA LYS A 7 8.68 17.16 8.80
C LYS A 7 9.55 16.02 8.24
N GLY A 8 9.34 15.67 6.97
CA GLY A 8 10.13 14.66 6.28
C GLY A 8 9.50 14.18 4.97
N PRO A 9 10.30 13.51 4.10
CA PRO A 9 9.77 12.87 2.91
C PRO A 9 8.74 11.81 3.30
N HIS A 10 7.62 11.77 2.58
CA HIS A 10 6.54 10.81 2.81
C HIS A 10 6.02 10.27 1.48
N LEU A 11 5.47 9.07 1.51
CA LEU A 11 4.75 8.51 0.39
C LEU A 11 3.29 8.95 0.47
N ASP A 12 2.85 9.73 -0.52
CA ASP A 12 1.44 10.07 -0.69
C ASP A 12 0.79 9.13 -1.72
N PHE A 13 0.00 8.19 -1.21
CA PHE A 13 -0.70 7.22 -2.04
C PHE A 13 -1.96 7.76 -2.73
N PHE A 14 -2.37 9.01 -2.45
CA PHE A 14 -3.39 9.68 -3.25
C PHE A 14 -2.83 10.12 -4.60
N GLN A 15 -1.55 10.49 -4.68
CA GLN A 15 -0.90 10.93 -5.92
C GLN A 15 -0.34 9.78 -6.76
N GLY A 16 -0.16 8.59 -6.20
CA GLY A 16 0.28 7.43 -6.97
C GLY A 16 0.72 6.26 -6.10
N ARG A 17 1.31 5.25 -6.73
CA ARG A 17 1.91 4.09 -6.03
C ARG A 17 3.42 4.16 -6.07
N CYS A 18 4.08 3.52 -5.11
CA CYS A 18 5.50 3.21 -5.24
C CYS A 18 5.71 2.26 -6.43
N THR A 19 6.67 2.61 -7.29
CA THR A 19 7.11 1.80 -8.43
C THR A 19 8.33 0.96 -8.12
N PHE A 20 8.90 1.11 -6.91
CA PHE A 20 10.19 0.53 -6.51
C PHE A 20 11.34 0.98 -7.41
N CYS A 21 11.35 2.24 -7.85
CA CYS A 21 12.44 2.83 -8.62
C CYS A 21 13.68 3.21 -7.79
N TYR A 22 13.60 3.11 -6.46
CA TYR A 22 14.68 3.36 -5.51
C TYR A 22 15.26 4.80 -5.48
N LEU A 23 14.68 5.74 -6.23
CA LEU A 23 15.13 7.14 -6.23
C LEU A 23 15.08 7.78 -4.84
N CYS A 24 14.14 7.38 -3.99
CA CYS A 24 14.07 7.85 -2.60
C CYS A 24 15.25 7.38 -1.74
N ALA A 25 15.75 6.15 -1.96
CA ALA A 25 16.91 5.63 -1.26
C ALA A 25 18.18 6.38 -1.69
N GLY A 26 18.36 6.59 -3.01
CA GLY A 26 19.49 7.36 -3.55
C GLY A 26 19.48 8.83 -3.14
N ALA A 27 18.31 9.44 -2.95
CA ALA A 27 18.19 10.82 -2.50
C ALA A 27 18.30 11.01 -0.97
N CYS A 28 18.37 9.94 -0.17
CA CYS A 28 18.34 10.03 1.29
C CYS A 28 19.69 10.49 1.85
N PRO A 29 19.83 11.73 2.37
CA PRO A 29 21.14 12.25 2.79
C PRO A 29 21.71 11.54 4.02
N LYS A 30 20.82 10.96 4.83
CA LYS A 30 21.17 10.25 6.07
C LYS A 30 21.41 8.75 5.85
N GLY A 31 21.19 8.23 4.64
CA GLY A 31 21.33 6.80 4.34
C GLY A 31 20.38 5.88 5.12
N ILE A 32 19.25 6.42 5.61
CA ILE A 32 18.27 5.64 6.41
C ILE A 32 17.50 4.65 5.54
N LEU A 33 17.23 5.03 4.29
CA LEU A 33 16.57 4.16 3.32
C LEU A 33 17.64 3.32 2.62
N THR A 34 17.57 2.01 2.81
CA THR A 34 18.48 1.04 2.22
C THR A 34 17.85 0.31 1.04
N LEU A 35 18.70 -0.17 0.13
CA LEU A 35 18.30 -1.06 -0.95
C LEU A 35 18.21 -2.51 -0.42
N PRO A 36 17.33 -3.35 -1.00
CA PRO A 36 17.31 -4.77 -0.66
C PRO A 36 18.62 -5.42 -1.11
N ASN A 37 19.02 -6.51 -0.44
CA ASN A 37 20.13 -7.32 -0.93
C ASN A 37 19.74 -8.04 -2.23
N GLU A 38 20.73 -8.61 -2.92
CA GLU A 38 20.49 -9.42 -4.11
C GLU A 38 19.53 -10.58 -3.79
N GLY A 39 18.49 -10.74 -4.61
CA GLY A 39 17.45 -11.76 -4.41
C GLY A 39 16.39 -11.41 -3.37
N GLU A 40 16.55 -10.34 -2.59
CA GLU A 40 15.52 -9.87 -1.65
C GLU A 40 14.47 -9.00 -2.34
N ARG A 41 13.22 -9.12 -1.88
CA ARG A 41 12.14 -8.22 -2.30
C ARG A 41 12.12 -6.99 -1.42
N MET A 42 12.11 -5.79 -2.02
CA MET A 42 11.79 -4.58 -1.27
C MET A 42 10.34 -4.61 -0.80
N VAL A 43 10.15 -4.42 0.50
CA VAL A 43 8.83 -4.28 1.13
C VAL A 43 8.85 -3.00 1.97
N ILE A 44 7.96 -2.07 1.65
CA ILE A 44 7.89 -0.75 2.31
C ILE A 44 6.75 -0.64 3.32
N GLY A 45 5.90 -1.66 3.40
CA GLY A 45 4.73 -1.70 4.26
C GLY A 45 3.81 -2.86 3.89
N ARG A 46 2.61 -2.88 4.47
CA ARG A 46 1.54 -3.83 4.14
C ARG A 46 0.24 -3.08 3.95
N ALA A 47 -0.56 -3.53 2.99
CA ALA A 47 -1.92 -3.05 2.84
C ALA A 47 -2.80 -3.66 3.93
N ARG A 48 -3.69 -2.84 4.48
CA ARG A 48 -4.74 -3.26 5.40
C ARG A 48 -6.09 -2.83 4.86
N LEU A 49 -7.05 -3.75 4.94
CA LEU A 49 -8.44 -3.50 4.59
C LEU A 49 -9.18 -2.96 5.81
N ILE A 50 -9.86 -1.83 5.64
CA ILE A 50 -10.85 -1.29 6.56
C ILE A 50 -12.21 -1.77 6.07
N ARG A 51 -12.69 -2.88 6.66
CA ARG A 51 -13.82 -3.65 6.14
C ARG A 51 -15.09 -2.82 5.96
N ASP A 52 -15.38 -1.95 6.91
CA ASP A 52 -16.63 -1.17 6.96
C ASP A 52 -16.74 -0.12 5.84
N ARG A 53 -15.64 0.15 5.13
CA ARG A 53 -15.59 1.10 4.02
C ARG A 53 -15.57 0.40 2.65
N CYS A 54 -15.46 -0.92 2.63
CA CYS A 54 -15.18 -1.67 1.42
C CYS A 54 -16.45 -1.92 0.61
N LEU A 55 -16.44 -1.48 -0.65
CA LEU A 55 -17.56 -1.65 -1.59
C LEU A 55 -17.58 -3.05 -2.25
N VAL A 56 -16.81 -4.03 -1.75
CA VAL A 56 -16.74 -5.36 -2.36
C VAL A 56 -18.09 -6.08 -2.37
N ARG A 57 -18.94 -5.80 -1.38
CA ARG A 57 -20.31 -6.34 -1.30
C ARG A 57 -21.26 -5.74 -2.34
N GLU A 58 -20.85 -4.65 -2.97
CA GLU A 58 -21.52 -3.99 -4.10
C GLU A 58 -20.87 -4.37 -5.44
N GLY A 59 -19.96 -5.35 -5.44
CA GLY A 59 -19.29 -5.87 -6.64
C GLY A 59 -17.94 -5.22 -6.97
N CYS A 60 -17.41 -4.34 -6.12
CA CYS A 60 -16.11 -3.70 -6.38
C CYS A 60 -14.91 -4.65 -6.19
N SER A 61 -14.09 -4.82 -7.24
CA SER A 61 -12.86 -5.64 -7.24
C SER A 61 -11.60 -4.92 -7.69
N VAL A 62 -11.65 -3.60 -7.97
CA VAL A 62 -10.57 -2.86 -8.64
C VAL A 62 -9.20 -2.98 -7.96
N CYS A 63 -9.13 -3.06 -6.62
CA CYS A 63 -7.86 -3.22 -5.91
C CYS A 63 -7.22 -4.59 -6.12
N ILE A 64 -8.02 -5.63 -6.40
CA ILE A 64 -7.54 -6.97 -6.75
C ILE A 64 -6.95 -6.94 -8.17
N GLU A 65 -7.71 -6.40 -9.13
CA GLU A 65 -7.30 -6.31 -10.55
C GLU A 65 -6.04 -5.47 -10.75
N ARG A 66 -5.89 -4.38 -9.99
CA ARG A 66 -4.75 -3.46 -10.13
C ARG A 66 -3.56 -3.80 -9.22
N CYS A 67 -3.61 -4.91 -8.49
CA CYS A 67 -2.48 -5.32 -7.64
C CYS A 67 -1.38 -5.98 -8.47
N PRO A 68 -0.20 -5.36 -8.64
CA PRO A 68 0.87 -5.96 -9.44
C PRO A 68 1.41 -7.26 -8.82
N GLU A 69 1.32 -7.40 -7.50
CA GLU A 69 1.84 -8.57 -6.77
C GLU A 69 0.84 -9.73 -6.68
N GLY A 70 -0.40 -9.55 -7.15
CA GLY A 70 -1.48 -10.52 -6.91
C GLY A 70 -1.67 -10.82 -5.41
N ALA A 71 -1.57 -9.79 -4.58
CA ALA A 71 -1.57 -9.91 -3.12
C ALA A 71 -2.96 -9.84 -2.48
N LEU A 72 -4.00 -9.46 -3.23
CA LEU A 72 -5.37 -9.35 -2.74
C LEU A 72 -6.24 -10.47 -3.33
N THR A 73 -7.11 -11.05 -2.52
CA THR A 73 -8.02 -12.12 -2.95
C THR A 73 -9.41 -11.90 -2.39
N LEU A 74 -10.43 -12.09 -3.23
CA LEU A 74 -11.83 -12.09 -2.82
C LEU A 74 -12.15 -13.36 -2.02
N ILE A 75 -12.73 -13.21 -0.85
CA ILE A 75 -13.10 -14.32 0.03
C ILE A 75 -14.62 -14.35 0.15
N PHE A 76 -15.21 -15.45 -0.32
CA PHE A 76 -16.64 -15.72 -0.32
C PHE A 76 -17.51 -14.58 -0.89
N GLY A 77 -16.97 -13.78 -1.82
CA GLY A 77 -17.69 -12.63 -2.39
C GLY A 77 -17.98 -11.48 -1.42
N ARG A 78 -17.40 -11.50 -0.20
CA ARG A 78 -17.81 -10.57 0.87
C ARG A 78 -16.69 -9.74 1.48
N THR A 79 -15.44 -10.19 1.33
CA THR A 79 -14.30 -9.49 1.91
C THR A 79 -13.04 -9.71 1.09
N ILE A 80 -12.03 -8.87 1.31
CA ILE A 80 -10.75 -8.96 0.63
C ILE A 80 -9.69 -9.35 1.65
N ARG A 81 -8.91 -10.40 1.34
CA ARG A 81 -7.75 -10.81 2.14
C ARG A 81 -6.48 -10.32 1.49
N VAL A 82 -5.60 -9.70 2.30
CA VAL A 82 -4.26 -9.29 1.87
C VAL A 82 -3.25 -10.37 2.27
N SER A 83 -2.48 -10.88 1.31
CA SER A 83 -1.38 -11.81 1.55
C SER A 83 -0.16 -11.07 2.10
N LYS A 84 0.20 -11.37 3.36
CA LYS A 84 1.44 -10.90 4.00
C LYS A 84 2.71 -11.41 3.32
N ARG A 85 2.64 -12.43 2.47
CA ARG A 85 3.82 -12.90 1.72
C ARG A 85 4.04 -12.11 0.43
N LYS A 86 2.95 -11.73 -0.24
CA LYS A 86 3.00 -11.06 -1.56
C LYS A 86 2.95 -9.53 -1.48
N CYS A 87 2.27 -8.96 -0.49
CA CYS A 87 2.00 -7.51 -0.48
C CYS A 87 3.26 -6.69 -0.18
N THR A 88 3.80 -5.95 -1.15
CA THR A 88 5.00 -5.13 -0.95
C THR A 88 4.74 -3.77 -0.26
N GLY A 89 3.46 -3.42 -0.04
CA GLY A 89 3.08 -2.13 0.52
C GLY A 89 3.10 -0.99 -0.50
N CYS A 90 3.11 -1.29 -1.81
CA CYS A 90 3.29 -0.28 -2.87
C CYS A 90 2.22 0.82 -2.93
N GLY A 91 1.08 0.66 -2.27
CA GLY A 91 0.00 1.66 -2.26
C GLY A 91 -0.96 1.62 -3.44
N GLY A 92 -0.72 0.77 -4.45
CA GLY A 92 -1.60 0.69 -5.63
C GLY A 92 -3.08 0.47 -5.29
N CYS A 93 -3.37 -0.45 -4.37
CA CYS A 93 -4.74 -0.71 -3.90
C CYS A 93 -5.38 0.49 -3.19
N ARG A 94 -4.61 1.30 -2.46
CA ARG A 94 -5.08 2.53 -1.82
C ARG A 94 -5.37 3.61 -2.85
N HIS A 95 -4.46 3.79 -3.81
CA HIS A 95 -4.58 4.78 -4.86
C HIS A 95 -5.86 4.56 -5.70
N VAL A 96 -6.16 3.31 -6.07
CA VAL A 96 -7.32 3.00 -6.93
C VAL A 96 -8.64 2.79 -6.17
N CYS A 97 -8.65 2.80 -4.84
CA CYS A 97 -9.86 2.49 -4.08
C CYS A 97 -10.87 3.64 -4.20
N PRO A 98 -12.08 3.40 -4.76
CA PRO A 98 -13.07 4.45 -4.98
C PRO A 98 -13.89 4.80 -3.74
N ALA A 99 -13.78 3.99 -2.67
CA ALA A 99 -14.54 4.20 -1.44
C ALA A 99 -14.25 5.57 -0.81
N LYS A 100 -15.29 6.22 -0.31
CA LYS A 100 -15.22 7.48 0.43
C LYS A 100 -15.91 7.29 1.79
N PRO A 101 -15.17 7.22 2.90
CA PRO A 101 -13.70 7.25 3.03
C PRO A 101 -13.01 6.00 2.46
N ASN A 102 -11.72 6.12 2.11
CA ASN A 102 -10.93 5.05 1.49
C ASN A 102 -10.86 3.80 2.39
N ALA A 103 -11.02 2.62 1.78
CA ALA A 103 -11.07 1.32 2.47
C ALA A 103 -9.70 0.63 2.60
N MET A 104 -8.65 1.17 1.98
CA MET A 104 -7.31 0.59 1.97
C MET A 104 -6.32 1.54 2.65
N SER A 105 -5.67 1.08 3.72
CA SER A 105 -4.51 1.77 4.31
C SER A 105 -3.22 1.03 3.97
N ILE A 106 -2.11 1.76 3.98
CA ILE A 106 -0.77 1.17 3.94
C ILE A 106 -0.12 1.45 5.30
N GLU A 107 0.26 0.38 5.98
CA GLU A 107 0.91 0.42 7.29
C GLU A 107 2.40 0.09 7.11
N PRO A 108 3.32 0.83 7.77
CA PRO A 108 4.74 0.48 7.81
C PRO A 108 4.98 -0.92 8.39
N LEU A 109 6.13 -1.52 8.11
CA LEU A 109 6.45 -2.88 8.60
C LEU A 109 6.69 -2.96 10.11
N ASN A 110 7.14 -1.85 10.72
CA ASN A 110 7.46 -1.75 12.15
C ASN A 110 6.58 -0.68 12.80
N GLY A 111 5.26 -0.83 12.65
CA GLY A 111 4.27 -0.01 13.34
C GLY A 111 4.14 -0.41 14.80
#